data_AF-A0A5N5EG80-F1
#
_entry.id   AF-A0A5N5EG80-F1
#
_cell.length_a   1.000
_cell.length_b   1.000
_cell.length_c   1.000
_cell.angle_alpha   90.00
_cell.angle_beta   90.00
_cell.angle_gamma   90.00
#
_symmetry.space_group_name_H-M   'P 1'
#
loop_
_entity.id
_entity.type
_entity.pdbx_description
1 polymer ?
#
loop_
_entity_poly.entity_id
_entity_poly.type
_entity_poly.pdbx_seq_one_letter_code
_entity_poly.pdbx_strand_id
1 'polypeptide(L)' 'MTEHPEITYIGCARCGTQIAGLDGRYACSGCGWVNEWTEGHRPLPGARRRRTQGAPAPRPQQP' A
#
# COMPACT_ATOMS: atom_id res chain seq x y z
N MET A 1 -16.11 1.70 -13.76
CA MET A 1 -15.92 2.88 -12.88
C MET A 1 -14.71 2.60 -12.02
N THR A 2 -13.69 3.45 -12.04
CA THR A 2 -12.54 3.30 -11.15
C THR A 2 -12.94 3.94 -9.83
N GLU A 3 -13.33 3.12 -8.88
CA GLU A 3 -13.63 3.56 -7.54
C GLU A 3 -12.33 4.05 -6.87
N HIS A 4 -12.39 5.19 -6.20
CA HIS A 4 -11.24 5.71 -5.45
C HIS A 4 -11.02 4.88 -4.17
N PRO A 5 -9.78 4.73 -3.69
CA PRO A 5 -9.50 4.13 -2.39
C PRO A 5 -10.09 4.98 -1.25
N GLU A 6 -10.59 4.33 -0.21
CA GLU A 6 -11.11 4.99 0.99
C GLU A 6 -10.07 5.00 2.11
N ILE A 7 -9.99 6.12 2.85
CA ILE A 7 -9.19 6.21 4.08
C ILE A 7 -10.00 5.66 5.25
N THR A 8 -9.50 4.62 5.91
CA THR A 8 -10.11 4.02 7.10
C THR A 8 -9.15 4.03 8.28
N TYR A 9 -9.66 3.80 9.50
CA TYR A 9 -8.88 3.92 10.75
C TYR A 9 -9.07 2.71 11.66
N ILE A 10 -7.99 2.27 12.31
CA ILE A 10 -8.01 1.24 13.37
C ILE A 10 -7.00 1.56 14.48
N GLY A 11 -7.05 0.82 15.59
CA GLY A 11 -5.93 0.72 16.51
C GLY A 11 -4.90 -0.30 16.01
N CYS A 12 -3.61 0.03 16.12
CA CYS A 12 -2.52 -0.91 15.83
C CYS A 12 -2.61 -2.15 16.74
N ALA A 13 -2.65 -3.34 16.15
CA ALA A 13 -2.78 -4.59 16.92
C ALA A 13 -1.59 -4.88 17.85
N ARG A 14 -0.44 -4.21 17.63
CA ARG A 14 0.76 -4.36 18.45
C ARG A 14 0.90 -3.32 19.56
N CYS A 15 0.71 -2.03 19.25
CA CYS A 15 0.99 -0.93 20.20
C CYS A 15 -0.24 -0.06 20.52
N GLY A 16 -1.41 -0.35 19.96
CA GLY A 16 -2.66 0.37 20.23
C GLY A 16 -2.79 1.75 19.58
N THR A 17 -1.73 2.31 19.00
CA THR A 17 -1.75 3.61 18.32
C THR A 17 -2.80 3.63 17.20
N GLN A 18 -3.61 4.69 17.13
CA GLN A 18 -4.54 4.88 16.01
C GLN A 18 -3.77 5.10 14.71
N ILE A 19 -4.10 4.32 13.69
CA ILE A 19 -3.47 4.33 12.38
C ILE A 19 -4.52 4.48 11.28
N ALA A 20 -4.18 5.27 10.27
CA ALA A 20 -4.94 5.36 9.03
C ALA A 20 -4.44 4.33 8.02
N GLY A 21 -5.32 3.85 7.16
CA GLY A 21 -5.02 2.90 6.09
C GLY A 21 -5.89 3.15 4.86
N LEU A 22 -5.58 2.46 3.77
CA LEU A 22 -6.35 2.51 2.52
C LEU A 22 -7.09 1.20 2.32
N ASP A 23 -8.40 1.23 2.14
CA ASP A 23 -9.24 0.06 1.89
C ASP A 23 -8.94 -1.10 2.87
N GLY A 24 -8.79 -0.81 4.17
CA GLY A 24 -8.50 -1.83 5.20
C GLY A 24 -7.05 -2.35 5.23
N ARG A 25 -6.12 -1.63 4.60
CA ARG A 25 -4.68 -1.98 4.60
C ARG A 25 -3.93 -0.99 5.48
N TYR A 26 -3.29 -1.51 6.52
CA TYR A 26 -2.76 -0.72 7.61
C TYR A 26 -1.27 -1.00 7.84
N ALA A 27 -0.52 0.06 8.12
CA ALA A 27 0.88 -0.02 8.51
C ALA A 27 1.14 0.98 9.64
N CYS A 28 1.67 0.49 10.76
CA CYS A 28 2.02 1.32 11.90
C CYS A 28 3.43 1.86 11.77
N SER A 29 3.57 3.17 11.53
CA SER A 29 4.86 3.86 11.47
C SER A 29 5.63 3.84 12.79
N GLY A 30 4.95 3.64 13.93
CA GLY A 30 5.57 3.63 15.26
C GLY A 30 6.26 2.31 15.60
N CYS A 31 5.60 1.17 15.39
CA CYS A 31 6.12 -0.14 15.84
C CYS A 31 6.34 -1.17 14.71
N GLY A 32 6.11 -0.77 13.46
CA GLY A 32 6.36 -1.58 12.27
C GLY A 32 5.34 -2.70 12.01
N TRP A 33 4.25 -2.78 12.80
CA TRP A 33 3.20 -3.75 12.54
C TRP A 33 2.48 -3.44 11.23
N VAL A 34 2.23 -4.49 10.44
CA VAL A 34 1.43 -4.47 9.21
C VAL A 34 0.41 -5.60 9.30
N ASN A 35 -0.79 -5.37 8.77
CA ASN A 35 -1.83 -6.38 8.75
C ASN A 35 -1.66 -7.34 7.56
N GLU A 36 -2.33 -8.50 7.61
CA GLU A 36 -2.23 -9.48 6.52
C GLU A 36 -2.87 -8.93 5.25
N TRP A 37 -2.26 -9.19 4.09
CA TRP A 37 -2.71 -8.60 2.83
C TRP A 37 -4.13 -9.06 2.44
N THR A 38 -4.59 -10.20 2.93
CA THR A 38 -5.94 -10.72 2.67
C THR A 38 -7.03 -9.97 3.43
N GLU A 39 -6.68 -9.20 4.46
CA GLU A 39 -7.66 -8.52 5.33
C GLU A 39 -8.16 -7.18 4.77
N GLY A 40 -7.60 -6.72 3.64
CA GLY A 40 -8.07 -5.51 2.97
C GLY A 40 -9.52 -5.64 2.47
N HIS A 41 -10.29 -4.56 2.56
CA HIS A 41 -11.72 -4.52 2.22
C HIS A 41 -11.97 -4.70 0.72
N ARG A 42 -11.01 -4.33 -0.12
CA ARG A 42 -11.11 -4.44 -1.58
C ARG A 42 -10.22 -5.57 -2.10
N PRO A 43 -10.71 -6.41 -3.03
CA PRO A 43 -9.89 -7.44 -3.67
C PRO A 43 -8.66 -6.82 -4.30
N LEU A 44 -7.54 -7.55 -4.23
CA LEU A 44 -6.32 -7.12 -4.90
C LEU A 44 -6.56 -6.99 -6.41
N PRO A 45 -5.93 -6.01 -7.06
CA PRO A 45 -5.89 -5.97 -8.52
C PRO A 45 -5.38 -7.32 -9.03
N GLY A 46 -6.11 -7.92 -9.97
CA GLY A 46 -5.64 -9.13 -10.64
C GLY A 46 -4.25 -8.88 -11.26
N ALA A 47 -3.46 -9.93 -11.40
CA ALA A 47 -2.12 -9.84 -11.99
C ALA A 47 -2.21 -9.28 -13.43
N ARG A 48 -2.04 -7.97 -13.59
CA ARG A 48 -1.81 -7.37 -14.91
C ARG A 48 -0.41 -7.76 -15.35
N ARG A 49 -0.26 -8.16 -16.61
CA ARG A 49 1.06 -8.18 -17.26
C ARG A 49 1.74 -6.85 -16.96
N ARG A 50 2.99 -6.91 -16.51
CA ARG A 50 3.85 -5.74 -16.32
C ARG A 50 3.75 -4.90 -17.60
N ARG A 51 3.09 -3.74 -17.53
CA ARG A 51 3.33 -2.72 -18.55
C ARG A 51 4.76 -2.30 -18.30
N THR A 52 5.67 -2.70 -19.19
CA THR A 52 6.94 -2.01 -19.37
C THR A 52 6.58 -0.61 -19.87
N GLN A 53 6.17 0.27 -18.96
CA GLN A 53 6.36 1.70 -19.16
C GLN A 53 7.86 1.85 -19.40
N GLY A 54 8.22 2.54 -20.50
CA GLY A 54 9.49 2.44 -21.20
C GLY A 54 10.72 2.32 -20.30
N ALA A 55 11.72 1.58 -20.79
CA ALA A 55 13.00 1.40 -20.11
C ALA A 55 13.45 2.70 -19.43
N PRO A 56 13.90 2.65 -18.15
CA PRO A 56 14.40 3.84 -17.49
C PRO A 56 15.49 4.44 -18.37
N ALA A 57 15.41 5.76 -18.62
CA ALA A 57 16.47 6.47 -19.31
C ALA A 57 17.80 6.15 -18.59
N PRO A 58 18.91 5.92 -19.33
CA PRO A 58 20.20 5.66 -18.71
C PRO A 58 20.51 6.79 -17.73
N ARG A 59 20.92 6.45 -16.50
CA ARG A 59 21.32 7.43 -15.50
C ARG A 59 22.43 8.29 -16.10
N PRO A 60 22.31 9.64 -16.11
CA PRO A 60 23.44 10.48 -16.46
C PRO A 60 24.59 10.18 -15.50
N GLN A 61 25.76 9.87 -16.07
CA GLN A 61 26.99 9.73 -15.29
C GLN A 61 27.34 11.12 -14.78
N GLN A 62 27.23 11.34 -13.46
CA GLN A 62 27.77 12.55 -12.84
C GLN A 62 29.31 12.52 -12.92
N PRO A 63 29.96 13.66 -13.22
CA PRO A 63 31.42 13.77 -13.22
C PRO A 63 32.03 13.62 -11.82
#